data_AF-W7U917-F1
#
_entry.id   AF-W7U917-F1
#
_cell.length_a   1.000
_cell.length_b   1.000
_cell.length_c   1.000
_cell.angle_alpha   90.00
_cell.angle_beta   90.00
_cell.angle_gamma   90.00
#
_symmetry.space_group_name_H-M   'P 1'
#
loop_
_entity.id
_entity.type
_entity.pdbx_description
1 polymer ?
#
loop_
_entity_poly.entity_id
_entity_poly.type
_entity_poly.pdbx_seq_one_letter_code
_entity_poly.pdbx_strand_id
1 'polypeptide(L)'
;MLSSFFEAFKSFDVNKLKPFLKMAIQRIQIATNKKTAAVKITQRDIASLLAQQKDEKAAIKVESIIREDSTIEAYGILELVCELLHERARLIASEKECPDDLKSAVVTLIWSANRADIPELQEVKKQFTKKFGREFIERAEKDEDRLVNERVAHKLSIRPPSAAIVEKYLREIARSNNVEWTPLEQPSQLSLDQKAFASTPAPTGVSVAMGPASGFGHLYTAPGGPGRAEGGAEGGGEGGTSMPIAHAVSSSTHLGPDPGAGKADVPPAFQPPPPFPPLP
;
A
#
# COMPACT_ATOMS: atom_id res chain seq x y z
N MET A 1 -7.84 30.16 -8.80
CA MET A 1 -8.86 30.85 -7.98
C MET A 1 -10.15 31.16 -8.73
N LEU A 2 -10.12 31.58 -9.99
CA LEU A 2 -11.34 31.81 -10.80
C LEU A 2 -12.14 30.53 -11.12
N SER A 3 -11.48 29.39 -11.25
CA SER A 3 -12.13 28.08 -11.44
C SER A 3 -13.03 27.69 -10.27
N SER A 4 -12.59 27.96 -9.04
CA SER A 4 -13.36 27.71 -7.81
C SER A 4 -14.54 28.67 -7.62
N PHE A 5 -14.51 29.85 -8.28
CA PHE A 5 -15.58 30.84 -8.27
C PHE A 5 -16.66 30.51 -9.31
N PHE A 6 -16.27 30.03 -10.50
CA PHE A 6 -17.22 29.59 -11.54
C PHE A 6 -17.91 28.25 -11.21
N GLU A 7 -17.23 27.34 -10.49
CA GLU A 7 -17.86 26.13 -9.94
C GLU A 7 -18.98 26.43 -8.93
N ALA A 8 -18.95 27.59 -8.28
CA ALA A 8 -19.95 28.02 -7.31
C ALA A 8 -21.30 28.45 -7.95
N PHE A 9 -21.35 28.67 -9.27
CA PHE A 9 -22.58 29.02 -10.00
C PHE A 9 -23.31 27.82 -10.64
N LYS A 10 -22.74 26.62 -10.59
CA LYS A 10 -23.44 25.40 -11.05
C LYS A 10 -24.34 24.89 -9.93
N SER A 11 -25.65 24.92 -10.15
CA SER A 11 -26.65 24.34 -9.25
C SER A 11 -26.52 22.82 -9.17
N PHE A 12 -27.02 22.26 -8.06
CA PHE A 12 -27.19 20.83 -7.88
C PHE A 12 -28.03 20.23 -9.02
N ASP A 13 -27.61 19.07 -9.53
CA ASP A 13 -28.31 18.37 -10.63
C ASP A 13 -28.51 16.89 -10.29
N VAL A 14 -29.76 16.52 -10.06
CA VAL A 14 -30.16 15.13 -9.75
C VAL A 14 -29.85 14.17 -10.91
N ASN A 15 -29.90 14.66 -12.15
CA ASN A 15 -29.59 13.86 -13.34
C ASN A 15 -28.09 13.61 -13.48
N LYS A 16 -27.24 14.30 -12.70
CA LYS A 16 -25.82 13.99 -12.55
C LYS A 16 -25.56 13.13 -11.32
N LEU A 17 -26.22 13.43 -10.20
CA LEU A 17 -26.08 12.65 -8.97
C LEU A 17 -26.40 11.17 -9.20
N LYS A 18 -27.55 10.86 -9.82
CA LYS A 18 -27.98 9.46 -10.02
C LYS A 18 -26.98 8.63 -10.84
N PRO A 19 -26.53 9.08 -12.03
CA PRO A 19 -25.49 8.36 -12.77
C PRO A 19 -24.20 8.16 -11.98
N PHE A 20 -23.72 9.18 -11.26
CA PHE A 20 -22.50 9.03 -10.46
C PHE A 20 -22.65 8.01 -9.33
N LEU A 21 -23.80 7.98 -8.64
CA LEU A 21 -24.08 6.93 -7.64
C LEU A 21 -24.11 5.54 -8.28
N LYS A 22 -24.72 5.39 -9.45
CA LYS A 22 -24.76 4.11 -10.18
C LYS A 22 -23.37 3.66 -10.65
N MET A 23 -22.56 4.59 -11.17
CA MET A 23 -21.18 4.31 -11.54
C MET A 23 -20.31 3.97 -10.33
N ALA A 24 -20.54 4.62 -9.18
CA ALA A 24 -19.86 4.30 -7.93
C ALA A 24 -20.15 2.87 -7.48
N ILE A 25 -21.41 2.41 -7.53
CA ILE A 25 -21.78 1.02 -7.25
C ILE A 25 -20.99 0.06 -8.15
N GLN A 26 -21.02 0.28 -9.47
CA GLN A 26 -20.28 -0.56 -10.42
C GLN A 26 -18.76 -0.55 -10.17
N ARG A 27 -18.19 0.63 -9.87
CA ARG A 27 -16.77 0.76 -9.53
C ARG A 27 -16.43 -0.02 -8.26
N ILE A 28 -17.26 0.09 -7.23
CA ILE A 28 -17.08 -0.61 -5.95
C ILE A 28 -17.07 -2.12 -6.16
N GLN A 29 -17.99 -2.67 -6.97
CA GLN A 29 -18.02 -4.09 -7.30
C GLN A 29 -16.73 -4.54 -8.01
N ILE A 30 -16.27 -3.79 -9.03
CA ILE A 30 -15.03 -4.08 -9.75
C ILE A 30 -13.82 -4.02 -8.80
N ALA A 31 -13.75 -2.98 -7.97
CA ALA A 31 -12.65 -2.78 -7.03
C ALA A 31 -12.61 -3.88 -5.96
N THR A 32 -13.78 -4.32 -5.48
CA THR A 32 -13.93 -5.45 -4.56
C THR A 32 -13.41 -6.74 -5.19
N ASN A 33 -13.85 -7.06 -6.40
CA ASN A 33 -13.39 -8.26 -7.11
C ASN A 33 -11.89 -8.25 -7.36
N LYS A 34 -11.33 -7.09 -7.76
CA LYS A 34 -9.89 -6.90 -7.96
C LYS A 34 -9.12 -7.14 -6.66
N LYS A 35 -9.55 -6.54 -5.54
CA LYS A 35 -8.91 -6.71 -4.23
C LYS A 35 -8.99 -8.16 -3.75
N THR A 36 -10.17 -8.79 -3.84
CA THR A 36 -10.35 -10.21 -3.48
C THR A 36 -9.42 -11.14 -4.27
N ALA A 37 -9.20 -10.87 -5.56
CA ALA A 37 -8.24 -11.62 -6.36
C ALA A 37 -6.78 -11.39 -5.91
N ALA A 38 -6.41 -10.13 -5.60
CA ALA A 38 -5.09 -9.76 -5.10
C ALA A 38 -4.79 -10.40 -3.73
N VAL A 39 -5.77 -10.44 -2.82
CA VAL A 39 -5.66 -11.12 -1.53
C VAL A 39 -5.29 -12.59 -1.73
N LYS A 40 -5.97 -13.31 -2.62
CA LYS A 40 -5.67 -14.74 -2.89
C LYS A 40 -4.26 -14.95 -3.44
N ILE A 41 -3.75 -14.04 -4.25
CA ILE A 41 -2.36 -14.11 -4.75
C ILE A 41 -1.39 -13.90 -3.57
N THR A 42 -1.63 -12.85 -2.78
CA THR A 42 -0.80 -12.50 -1.63
C THR A 42 -0.80 -13.60 -0.55
N GLN A 43 -1.92 -14.31 -0.34
CA GLN A 43 -1.98 -15.46 0.56
C GLN A 43 -1.04 -16.58 0.14
N ARG A 44 -0.95 -16.89 -1.16
CA ARG A 44 -0.01 -17.90 -1.68
C ARG A 44 1.44 -17.46 -1.50
N ASP A 45 1.72 -16.18 -1.74
CA ASP A 45 3.05 -15.63 -1.49
C ASP A 45 3.44 -15.72 0.00
N ILE A 46 2.50 -15.42 0.91
CA ILE A 46 2.72 -15.56 2.36
C ILE A 46 2.98 -17.01 2.72
N ALA A 47 2.20 -17.96 2.21
CA ALA A 47 2.44 -19.38 2.43
C ALA A 47 3.86 -19.80 1.99
N SER A 48 4.34 -19.29 0.84
CA SER A 48 5.72 -19.52 0.39
C SER A 48 6.76 -18.90 1.32
N LEU A 49 6.50 -17.72 1.88
CA LEU A 49 7.39 -17.08 2.86
C LEU A 49 7.47 -17.86 4.18
N LEU A 50 6.33 -18.37 4.66
CA LEU A 50 6.27 -19.19 5.87
C LEU A 50 7.03 -20.51 5.69
N ALA A 51 6.90 -21.16 4.52
CA ALA A 51 7.67 -22.37 4.19
C ALA A 51 9.20 -22.11 4.13
N GLN A 52 9.62 -20.87 3.87
CA GLN A 52 11.01 -20.44 3.86
C GLN A 52 11.50 -19.93 5.23
N GLN A 53 10.69 -20.04 6.29
CA GLN A 53 10.98 -19.51 7.64
C GLN A 53 11.24 -17.98 7.66
N LYS A 54 10.62 -17.24 6.73
CA LYS A 54 10.74 -15.76 6.60
C LYS A 54 9.59 -15.05 7.31
N ASP A 55 9.45 -15.32 8.61
CA ASP A 55 8.28 -14.94 9.41
C ASP A 55 8.08 -13.42 9.50
N GLU A 56 9.16 -12.64 9.66
CA GLU A 56 9.06 -11.17 9.71
C GLU A 56 8.49 -10.62 8.40
N LYS A 57 8.92 -11.16 7.25
CA LYS A 57 8.42 -10.75 5.93
C LYS A 57 6.97 -11.19 5.70
N ALA A 58 6.60 -12.37 6.19
CA ALA A 58 5.23 -12.85 6.15
C ALA A 58 4.31 -11.98 7.01
N ALA A 59 4.75 -11.58 8.21
CA ALA A 59 4.03 -10.69 9.12
C ALA A 59 3.74 -9.33 8.47
N ILE A 60 4.75 -8.69 7.87
CA ILE A 60 4.55 -7.42 7.15
C ILE A 60 3.55 -7.58 6.01
N LYS A 61 3.64 -8.68 5.25
CA LYS A 61 2.79 -8.89 4.07
C LYS A 61 1.33 -9.21 4.45
N VAL A 62 1.10 -9.88 5.58
CA VAL A 62 -0.26 -10.19 6.05
C VAL A 62 -1.00 -8.95 6.55
N GLU A 63 -0.29 -7.94 7.08
CA GLU A 63 -0.91 -6.65 7.43
C GLU A 63 -1.59 -5.99 6.21
N SER A 64 -1.02 -6.16 5.02
CA SER A 64 -1.64 -5.68 3.78
C SER A 64 -2.95 -6.39 3.48
N ILE A 65 -3.02 -7.72 3.68
CA ILE A 65 -4.26 -8.50 3.51
C ILE A 65 -5.33 -8.03 4.49
N ILE A 66 -4.98 -7.85 5.77
CA ILE A 66 -5.93 -7.40 6.80
C ILE A 66 -6.54 -6.03 6.42
N ARG A 67 -5.72 -5.14 5.86
CA ARG A 67 -6.18 -3.84 5.35
C ARG A 67 -7.08 -3.98 4.12
N GLU A 68 -6.73 -4.86 3.19
CA GLU A 68 -7.53 -5.13 1.99
C GLU A 68 -8.90 -5.72 2.35
N ASP A 69 -8.95 -6.71 3.25
CA ASP A 69 -10.21 -7.30 3.76
C ASP A 69 -11.07 -6.24 4.45
N SER A 70 -10.48 -5.40 5.31
CA SER A 70 -11.21 -4.31 5.96
C SER A 70 -11.78 -3.32 4.94
N THR A 71 -11.02 -3.03 3.87
CA THR A 71 -11.49 -2.16 2.78
C THR A 71 -12.65 -2.81 2.01
N ILE A 72 -12.56 -4.11 1.72
CA ILE A 72 -13.63 -4.87 1.04
C ILE A 72 -14.92 -4.84 1.87
N GLU A 73 -14.83 -5.05 3.19
CA GLU A 73 -15.99 -4.94 4.08
C GLU A 73 -16.60 -3.54 4.07
N ALA A 74 -15.78 -2.49 4.11
CA ALA A 74 -16.26 -1.11 4.01
C ALA A 74 -16.96 -0.84 2.68
N TYR A 75 -16.41 -1.36 1.58
CA TYR A 75 -16.97 -1.23 0.24
C TYR A 75 -18.37 -1.82 0.14
N GLY A 76 -18.65 -2.97 0.76
CA GLY A 76 -20.01 -3.52 0.82
C GLY A 76 -21.02 -2.59 1.51
N ILE A 77 -20.60 -1.85 2.55
CA ILE A 77 -21.48 -0.86 3.20
C ILE A 77 -21.66 0.37 2.30
N LEU A 78 -20.59 0.85 1.66
CA LEU A 78 -20.65 2.01 0.77
C LEU A 78 -21.50 1.74 -0.47
N GLU A 79 -21.49 0.52 -1.00
CA GLU A 79 -22.36 0.08 -2.09
C GLU A 79 -23.83 0.23 -1.72
N LEU A 80 -24.24 -0.35 -0.58
CA LEU A 80 -25.60 -0.25 -0.05
C LEU A 80 -26.03 1.21 0.18
N VAL A 81 -25.12 2.03 0.71
CA VAL A 81 -25.37 3.47 0.91
C VAL A 81 -25.58 4.19 -0.44
N CYS A 82 -24.78 3.88 -1.46
CA CYS A 82 -24.95 4.46 -2.80
C CYS A 82 -26.30 4.04 -3.42
N GLU A 83 -26.73 2.79 -3.24
CA GLU A 83 -28.03 2.30 -3.70
C GLU A 83 -29.19 3.04 -3.02
N LEU A 84 -29.14 3.18 -1.68
CA LEU A 84 -30.15 3.91 -0.92
C LEU A 84 -30.31 5.36 -1.43
N LEU A 85 -29.19 6.08 -1.59
CA LEU A 85 -29.22 7.46 -2.06
C LEU A 85 -29.62 7.56 -3.54
N HIS A 86 -29.32 6.55 -4.37
CA HIS A 86 -29.75 6.51 -5.76
C HIS A 86 -31.27 6.42 -5.88
N GLU A 87 -31.89 5.54 -5.08
CA GLU A 87 -33.35 5.38 -5.04
C GLU A 87 -34.04 6.63 -4.51
N ARG A 88 -33.45 7.27 -3.50
CA ARG A 88 -34.01 8.48 -2.85
C ARG A 88 -33.47 9.80 -3.40
N ALA A 89 -32.78 9.79 -4.54
CA ALA A 89 -32.17 10.98 -5.11
C ALA A 89 -33.17 12.11 -5.41
N ARG A 90 -34.43 11.78 -5.74
CA ARG A 90 -35.50 12.77 -5.96
C ARG A 90 -35.90 13.49 -4.67
N LEU A 91 -35.95 12.77 -3.55
CA LEU A 91 -36.24 13.36 -2.23
C LEU A 91 -35.12 14.32 -1.81
N ILE A 92 -33.86 13.91 -2.01
CA ILE A 92 -32.69 14.78 -1.82
C ILE A 92 -32.79 16.04 -2.70
N ALA A 93 -33.30 15.91 -3.91
CA ALA A 93 -33.46 17.03 -4.83
C ALA A 93 -34.53 18.03 -4.36
N SER A 94 -35.67 17.55 -3.85
CA SER A 94 -36.81 18.38 -3.45
C SER A 94 -36.59 19.12 -2.13
N GLU A 95 -35.91 18.49 -1.16
CA GLU A 95 -35.69 19.09 0.16
C GLU A 95 -34.59 20.15 0.15
N LYS A 96 -34.75 21.24 0.91
CA LYS A 96 -33.72 22.28 1.01
C LYS A 96 -32.52 21.79 1.82
N GLU A 97 -32.81 21.13 2.94
CA GLU A 97 -31.81 20.57 3.86
C GLU A 97 -31.66 19.06 3.64
N CYS A 98 -30.62 18.47 4.25
CA CYS A 98 -30.41 17.03 4.16
C CYS A 98 -31.46 16.31 5.01
N PRO A 99 -32.31 15.43 4.43
CA PRO A 99 -33.31 14.68 5.19
C PRO A 99 -32.67 13.86 6.31
N ASP A 100 -33.22 13.89 7.52
CA ASP A 100 -32.62 13.25 8.69
C ASP A 100 -32.42 11.74 8.53
N ASP A 101 -33.34 11.07 7.83
CA ASP A 101 -33.27 9.65 7.49
C ASP A 101 -32.16 9.30 6.49
N LEU A 102 -31.66 10.28 5.73
CA LEU A 102 -30.57 10.12 4.76
C LEU A 102 -29.26 10.77 5.19
N LYS A 103 -29.30 11.57 6.25
CA LYS A 103 -28.17 12.38 6.70
C LYS A 103 -26.95 11.54 7.03
N SER A 104 -27.12 10.44 7.77
CA SER A 104 -26.02 9.52 8.08
C SER A 104 -25.41 8.89 6.81
N ALA A 105 -26.25 8.50 5.84
CA ALA A 105 -25.81 7.94 4.57
C ALA A 105 -25.01 8.95 3.73
N VAL A 106 -25.52 10.19 3.62
CA VAL A 106 -24.84 11.29 2.91
C VAL A 106 -23.50 11.63 3.57
N VAL A 107 -23.48 11.81 4.89
CA VAL A 107 -22.25 12.12 5.65
C VAL A 107 -21.23 10.99 5.51
N THR A 108 -21.66 9.73 5.59
CA THR A 108 -20.79 8.56 5.40
C THR A 108 -20.12 8.56 4.02
N LEU A 109 -20.84 8.86 2.94
CA LEU A 109 -20.22 8.94 1.60
C LEU A 109 -19.24 10.11 1.48
N ILE A 110 -19.59 11.28 2.00
CA ILE A 110 -18.72 12.46 1.95
C ILE A 110 -17.41 12.17 2.68
N TRP A 111 -17.50 11.64 3.90
CA TRP A 111 -16.33 11.26 4.70
C TRP A 111 -15.47 10.20 4.01
N SER A 112 -16.11 9.24 3.35
CA SER A 112 -15.44 8.14 2.66
C SER A 112 -14.83 8.55 1.34
N ALA A 113 -15.29 9.62 0.67
CA ALA A 113 -14.81 10.01 -0.64
C ALA A 113 -13.29 10.24 -0.69
N ASN A 114 -12.69 10.76 0.39
CA ASN A 114 -11.24 11.02 0.47
C ASN A 114 -10.42 9.80 0.93
N ARG A 115 -11.09 8.72 1.36
CA ARG A 115 -10.47 7.55 2.00
C ARG A 115 -10.63 6.28 1.16
N ALA A 116 -11.73 6.18 0.41
CA ALA A 116 -11.98 5.12 -0.54
C ALA A 116 -11.34 5.47 -1.90
N ASP A 117 -10.76 4.46 -2.55
CA ASP A 117 -10.19 4.57 -3.90
C ASP A 117 -11.29 4.43 -4.96
N ILE A 118 -12.30 5.31 -4.89
CA ILE A 118 -13.49 5.32 -5.76
C ILE A 118 -13.72 6.76 -6.25
N PRO A 119 -13.20 7.13 -7.44
CA PRO A 119 -13.23 8.52 -7.91
C PRO A 119 -14.65 9.06 -8.12
N GLU A 120 -15.61 8.19 -8.44
CA GLU A 120 -17.02 8.59 -8.60
C GLU A 120 -17.62 9.16 -7.30
N LEU A 121 -17.13 8.75 -6.12
CA LEU A 121 -17.56 9.34 -4.84
C LEU A 121 -17.13 10.81 -4.70
N GLN A 122 -16.05 11.24 -5.35
CA GLN A 122 -15.66 12.65 -5.38
C GLN A 122 -16.66 13.48 -6.19
N GLU A 123 -17.19 12.93 -7.30
CA GLU A 123 -18.22 13.61 -8.08
C GLU A 123 -19.55 13.68 -7.32
N VAL A 124 -19.90 12.63 -6.58
CA VAL A 124 -21.05 12.65 -5.65
C VAL A 124 -20.85 13.72 -4.57
N LYS A 125 -19.66 13.80 -3.95
CA LYS A 125 -19.34 14.85 -2.97
C LYS A 125 -19.48 16.26 -3.56
N LYS A 126 -19.04 16.48 -4.81
CA LYS A 126 -19.22 17.77 -5.51
C LYS A 126 -20.70 18.12 -5.70
N GLN A 127 -21.55 17.15 -6.03
CA GLN A 127 -23.01 17.39 -6.10
C GLN A 127 -23.58 17.74 -4.73
N PHE A 128 -23.19 17.04 -3.66
CA PHE A 128 -23.63 17.40 -2.31
C PHE A 128 -23.09 18.75 -1.84
N THR A 129 -21.90 19.15 -2.28
CA THR A 129 -21.37 20.51 -2.01
C THR A 129 -22.26 21.58 -2.63
N LYS A 130 -22.73 21.35 -3.85
CA LYS A 130 -23.67 22.23 -4.56
C LYS A 130 -25.06 22.25 -3.90
N LYS A 131 -25.47 21.15 -3.27
CA LYS A 131 -26.78 21.01 -2.64
C LYS A 131 -26.85 21.57 -1.22
N PHE A 132 -25.90 21.20 -0.36
CA PHE A 132 -25.94 21.48 1.08
C PHE A 132 -24.93 22.54 1.53
N GLY A 133 -24.09 23.03 0.61
CA GLY A 133 -23.08 24.05 0.90
C GLY A 133 -21.79 23.48 1.50
N ARG A 134 -20.73 24.29 1.49
CA ARG A 134 -19.39 23.87 1.90
C ARG A 134 -19.29 23.56 3.38
N GLU A 135 -19.95 24.34 4.24
CA GLU A 135 -19.91 24.13 5.69
C GLU A 135 -20.42 22.73 6.08
N PHE A 136 -21.50 22.27 5.44
CA PHE A 136 -22.02 20.92 5.66
C PHE A 136 -21.00 19.84 5.26
N ILE A 137 -20.34 20.02 4.10
CA ILE A 137 -19.32 19.07 3.62
C ILE A 137 -18.12 19.03 4.56
N GLU A 138 -17.64 20.19 5.02
CA GLU A 138 -16.50 20.26 5.93
C GLU A 138 -16.78 19.58 7.28
N ARG A 139 -17.98 19.78 7.86
CA ARG A 139 -18.40 19.07 9.08
C ARG A 139 -18.49 17.57 8.85
N ALA A 140 -19.03 17.15 7.71
CA ALA A 140 -19.13 15.74 7.33
C ALA A 140 -17.76 15.08 7.10
N GLU A 141 -16.82 15.78 6.45
CA GLU A 141 -15.46 15.26 6.22
C GLU A 141 -14.66 15.06 7.52
N LYS A 142 -14.93 15.92 8.52
CA LYS A 142 -14.34 15.85 9.86
C LYS A 142 -15.08 14.89 10.80
N ASP A 143 -16.25 14.39 10.39
CA ASP A 143 -17.16 13.62 11.25
C ASP A 143 -17.46 14.34 12.58
N GLU A 144 -17.67 15.67 12.51
CA GLU A 144 -17.87 16.51 13.70
C GLU A 144 -19.15 16.15 14.46
N ASP A 145 -20.21 15.84 13.72
CA ASP A 145 -21.52 15.44 14.26
C ASP A 145 -21.60 13.95 14.63
N ARG A 146 -20.53 13.17 14.43
CA ARG A 146 -20.48 11.70 14.66
C ARG A 146 -21.60 10.93 13.96
N LEU A 147 -21.90 11.31 12.72
CA LEU A 147 -22.96 10.72 11.91
C LEU A 147 -22.44 9.72 10.88
N VAL A 148 -21.12 9.59 10.72
CA VAL A 148 -20.52 8.57 9.86
C VAL A 148 -20.83 7.19 10.42
N ASN A 149 -21.15 6.25 9.54
CA ASN A 149 -21.33 4.85 9.91
C ASN A 149 -20.07 4.32 10.62
N GLU A 150 -20.21 3.92 11.88
CA GLU A 150 -19.10 3.51 12.74
C GLU A 150 -18.27 2.35 12.15
N ARG A 151 -18.93 1.42 11.45
CA ARG A 151 -18.25 0.29 10.81
C ARG A 151 -17.37 0.78 9.67
N VAL A 152 -17.87 1.70 8.85
CA VAL A 152 -17.07 2.33 7.77
C VAL A 152 -15.92 3.12 8.36
N ALA A 153 -16.19 3.92 9.39
CA ALA A 153 -15.17 4.72 10.07
C ALA A 153 -14.04 3.84 10.61
N HIS A 154 -14.38 2.74 11.29
CA HIS A 154 -13.42 1.79 11.83
C HIS A 154 -12.63 1.08 10.72
N LYS A 155 -13.30 0.61 9.66
CA LYS A 155 -12.69 -0.22 8.60
C LYS A 155 -11.82 0.56 7.61
N LEU A 156 -12.14 1.83 7.35
CA LEU A 156 -11.32 2.71 6.50
C LEU A 156 -10.29 3.53 7.27
N SER A 157 -10.31 3.47 8.61
CA SER A 157 -9.27 4.11 9.42
C SER A 157 -7.93 3.39 9.26
N ILE A 158 -6.88 4.16 9.02
CA ILE A 158 -5.51 3.63 8.96
C ILE A 158 -5.06 3.36 10.40
N ARG A 159 -5.15 2.10 10.83
CA ARG A 159 -4.59 1.62 12.10
C ARG A 159 -3.78 0.36 11.85
N PRO A 160 -2.60 0.22 12.48
CA PRO A 160 -1.87 -1.03 12.49
C PRO A 160 -2.72 -2.14 13.14
N PRO A 161 -2.77 -3.35 12.56
CA PRO A 161 -3.41 -4.48 13.21
C PRO A 161 -2.64 -4.90 14.47
N SER A 162 -3.33 -5.47 15.46
CA SER A 162 -2.67 -6.02 16.65
C SER A 162 -1.92 -7.30 16.30
N ALA A 163 -0.87 -7.61 17.07
CA ALA A 163 -0.06 -8.82 16.88
C ALA A 163 -0.92 -10.10 16.94
N ALA A 164 -1.95 -10.12 17.78
CA ALA A 164 -2.87 -11.25 17.90
C ALA A 164 -3.67 -11.51 16.60
N ILE A 165 -4.12 -10.45 15.91
CA ILE A 165 -4.85 -10.59 14.65
C ILE A 165 -3.89 -11.05 13.54
N VAL A 166 -2.69 -10.49 13.49
CA VAL A 166 -1.62 -10.89 12.55
C VAL A 166 -1.31 -12.38 12.68
N GLU A 167 -1.06 -12.85 13.90
CA GLU A 167 -0.78 -14.27 14.17
C GLU A 167 -1.96 -15.18 13.75
N LYS A 168 -3.19 -14.77 14.06
CA LYS A 168 -4.40 -15.52 13.67
C LYS A 168 -4.50 -15.66 12.14
N TYR A 169 -4.24 -14.58 11.40
CA TYR A 169 -4.24 -14.61 9.94
C TYR A 169 -3.13 -15.50 9.38
N LEU A 170 -1.91 -15.40 9.89
CA LEU A 170 -0.78 -16.25 9.46
C LEU A 170 -1.09 -17.74 9.69
N ARG A 171 -1.66 -18.08 10.85
CA ARG A 171 -2.07 -19.46 11.16
C ARG A 171 -3.12 -19.99 10.19
N GLU A 172 -4.10 -19.16 9.82
CA GLU A 172 -5.14 -19.55 8.85
C GLU A 172 -4.57 -19.72 7.43
N ILE A 173 -3.66 -18.85 7.01
CA ILE A 173 -2.99 -18.94 5.72
C ILE A 173 -2.11 -20.19 5.66
N ALA A 174 -1.34 -20.49 6.72
CA ALA A 174 -0.53 -21.69 6.81
C ALA A 174 -1.39 -22.95 6.70
N ARG A 175 -2.48 -23.02 7.48
CA ARG A 175 -3.42 -24.16 7.47
C ARG A 175 -4.05 -24.36 6.09
N SER A 176 -4.58 -23.30 5.48
CA SER A 176 -5.25 -23.39 4.17
C SER A 176 -4.32 -23.78 3.02
N ASN A 177 -3.00 -23.58 3.17
CA ASN A 177 -1.99 -23.93 2.18
C ASN A 177 -1.16 -25.17 2.56
N ASN A 178 -1.55 -25.91 3.61
CA ASN A 178 -0.84 -27.10 4.12
C ASN A 178 0.64 -26.85 4.45
N VAL A 179 0.95 -25.65 4.97
CA VAL A 179 2.28 -25.31 5.46
C VAL A 179 2.31 -25.56 6.96
N GLU A 180 3.21 -26.44 7.40
CA GLU A 180 3.49 -26.61 8.82
C GLU A 180 4.26 -25.39 9.33
N TRP A 181 3.57 -24.53 10.07
CA TRP A 181 4.13 -23.32 10.64
C TRP A 181 3.69 -23.17 12.08
N THR A 182 4.66 -22.86 12.95
CA THR A 182 4.43 -22.52 14.35
C THR A 182 4.95 -21.11 14.56
N PRO A 183 4.18 -20.20 15.21
CA PRO A 183 4.69 -18.88 15.54
C PRO A 183 5.99 -19.00 16.33
N LEU A 184 7.04 -18.28 15.92
CA LEU A 184 8.21 -18.08 16.76
C LEU A 184 7.73 -17.51 18.10
N GLU A 185 7.97 -18.25 19.19
CA GLU A 185 7.74 -17.73 20.54
C GLU A 185 8.63 -16.50 20.71
N GLN A 186 8.06 -15.31 20.53
CA GLN A 186 8.68 -14.12 21.10
C GLN A 186 8.72 -14.35 22.61
N PRO A 187 9.90 -14.31 23.26
CA PRO A 187 10.00 -14.46 24.71
C PRO A 187 9.21 -13.31 25.34
N SER A 188 7.96 -13.57 25.71
CA SER A 188 7.01 -12.56 26.14
C SER A 188 6.56 -12.89 27.54
N GLN A 189 7.15 -12.19 28.51
CA GLN A 189 6.62 -12.06 29.87
C GLN A 189 5.33 -11.20 29.90
N LEU A 190 4.52 -11.20 28.83
CA LEU A 190 3.35 -10.33 28.71
C LEU A 190 2.08 -11.16 28.68
N SER A 191 1.14 -10.80 29.56
CA SER A 191 -0.16 -11.43 29.70
C SER A 191 -1.00 -11.32 28.42
N LEU A 192 -1.96 -12.24 28.27
CA LEU A 192 -2.87 -12.31 27.11
C LEU A 192 -3.62 -10.99 26.86
N ASP A 193 -3.99 -10.27 27.93
CA ASP A 193 -4.65 -8.96 27.83
C ASP A 193 -3.75 -7.90 27.19
N GLN A 194 -2.44 -7.94 27.45
CA GLN A 194 -1.48 -7.01 26.86
C GLN A 194 -1.26 -7.28 25.36
N LYS A 195 -1.31 -8.56 24.92
CA LYS A 195 -1.18 -8.95 23.51
C LYS A 195 -2.33 -8.47 22.63
N ALA A 196 -3.53 -8.29 23.19
CA ALA A 196 -4.70 -7.81 22.44
C ALA A 196 -4.57 -6.33 22.05
N PHE A 197 -3.87 -5.53 22.85
CA PHE A 197 -3.68 -4.09 22.66
C PHE A 197 -2.31 -3.69 22.11
N ALA A 198 -1.34 -4.62 22.06
CA ALA A 198 -0.02 -4.36 21.50
C ALA A 198 -0.04 -4.40 19.96
N SER A 199 0.35 -3.29 19.33
CA SER A 199 0.75 -3.26 17.92
C SER A 199 1.99 -4.12 17.70
N THR A 200 2.15 -4.71 16.51
CA THR A 200 3.36 -5.44 16.13
C THR A 200 4.60 -4.54 16.26
N PRO A 201 5.68 -4.98 16.94
CA PRO A 201 6.93 -4.21 16.96
C PRO A 201 7.52 -4.15 15.55
N ALA A 202 8.16 -3.03 15.22
CA ALA A 202 8.79 -2.85 13.92
C ALA A 202 9.83 -3.96 13.66
N PRO A 203 9.92 -4.48 12.42
CA PRO A 203 10.86 -5.55 12.08
C PRO A 203 12.31 -5.08 12.29
N THR A 204 13.06 -5.82 13.09
CA THR A 204 14.46 -5.52 13.43
C THR A 204 15.47 -6.08 12.42
N GLY A 205 15.01 -6.83 11.40
CA GLY A 205 15.85 -7.34 10.31
C GLY A 205 16.71 -8.53 10.70
N VAL A 206 16.41 -9.19 11.81
CA VAL A 206 17.20 -10.31 12.37
C VAL A 206 17.10 -11.55 11.47
N SER A 207 16.02 -11.66 10.69
CA SER A 207 15.80 -12.75 9.74
C SER A 207 16.45 -12.52 8.35
N VAL A 208 17.15 -11.41 8.13
CA VAL A 208 17.88 -11.15 6.88
C VAL A 208 19.26 -11.81 6.94
N ALA A 209 19.41 -12.98 6.31
CA ALA A 209 20.72 -13.56 6.09
C ALA A 209 21.57 -12.63 5.20
N MET A 210 22.82 -12.35 5.59
CA MET A 210 23.79 -11.68 4.72
C MET A 210 23.91 -12.46 3.42
N GLY A 211 23.61 -11.82 2.29
CA GLY A 211 23.74 -12.45 0.98
C GLY A 211 25.20 -12.83 0.69
N PRO A 212 25.47 -13.95 -0.01
CA PRO A 212 26.81 -14.31 -0.46
C PRO A 212 27.20 -13.46 -1.67
N ALA A 213 27.17 -12.14 -1.51
CA ALA A 213 27.69 -11.22 -2.49
C ALA A 213 29.06 -10.76 -2.01
N SER A 214 30.09 -11.31 -2.67
CA SER A 214 31.46 -10.79 -2.71
C SER A 214 32.49 -11.39 -1.74
N GLY A 215 32.14 -12.26 -0.78
CA GLY A 215 33.16 -12.88 0.08
C GLY A 215 33.89 -11.90 1.02
N PHE A 216 33.38 -10.67 1.18
CA PHE A 216 33.94 -9.63 2.05
C PHE A 216 33.32 -9.61 3.46
N GLY A 217 32.63 -10.68 3.88
CA GLY A 217 32.02 -10.76 5.23
C GLY A 217 33.02 -10.58 6.38
N HIS A 218 34.29 -10.95 6.16
CA HIS A 218 35.36 -10.77 7.14
C HIS A 218 35.74 -9.29 7.35
N LEU A 219 35.46 -8.38 6.42
CA LEU A 219 35.79 -6.96 6.56
C LEU A 219 34.89 -6.22 7.56
N TYR A 220 33.75 -6.81 7.91
CA TYR A 220 32.78 -6.26 8.86
C TYR A 220 32.87 -6.90 10.24
N THR A 221 33.79 -7.86 10.46
CA THR A 221 34.20 -8.22 11.82
C THR A 221 35.06 -7.08 12.33
N ALA A 222 34.44 -6.15 13.06
CA ALA A 222 35.15 -5.03 13.68
C ALA A 222 36.15 -5.56 14.72
N PRO A 223 37.46 -5.26 14.60
CA PRO A 223 38.39 -5.41 15.71
C PRO A 223 38.29 -4.15 16.58
N GLY A 224 37.77 -4.27 17.79
CA GLY A 224 37.88 -3.18 18.78
C GLY A 224 36.80 -3.15 19.85
N GLY A 225 36.95 -3.98 20.88
CA GLY A 225 36.45 -3.71 22.23
C GLY A 225 37.63 -3.78 23.21
N PRO A 226 37.72 -2.91 24.24
CA PRO A 226 38.99 -2.61 24.90
C PRO A 226 39.39 -3.65 25.96
N GLY A 227 40.67 -4.03 25.93
CA GLY A 227 41.53 -4.20 27.09
C GLY A 227 41.40 -5.47 27.93
N ARG A 228 42.36 -6.39 27.78
CA ARG A 228 43.17 -6.87 28.91
C ARG A 228 44.47 -7.55 28.43
N ALA A 229 45.55 -7.22 29.11
CA ALA A 229 46.94 -7.56 28.82
C ALA A 229 47.33 -9.00 29.25
N GLU A 230 48.63 -9.30 28.99
CA GLU A 230 49.43 -10.50 29.32
C GLU A 230 49.36 -11.61 28.26
N GLY A 231 50.44 -12.13 27.67
CA GLY A 231 51.89 -11.95 27.82
C GLY A 231 52.59 -13.19 27.26
N GLY A 232 53.75 -13.03 26.61
CA GLY A 232 54.76 -14.11 26.50
C GLY A 232 55.12 -14.69 25.11
N ALA A 233 56.44 -14.69 24.88
CA ALA A 233 57.26 -15.68 24.15
C ALA A 233 57.52 -15.54 22.63
N GLU A 234 58.66 -14.88 22.33
CA GLU A 234 59.88 -15.36 21.63
C GLU A 234 59.88 -16.11 20.27
N GLY A 235 60.78 -15.61 19.40
CA GLY A 235 61.52 -16.33 18.34
C GLY A 235 61.06 -16.01 16.91
N GLY A 236 61.86 -15.59 15.92
CA GLY A 236 63.31 -15.40 15.71
C GLY A 236 63.61 -15.54 14.20
N GLY A 237 64.56 -14.75 13.64
CA GLY A 237 65.23 -14.96 12.33
C GLY A 237 64.64 -14.20 11.12
N GLU A 238 65.21 -13.06 10.67
CA GLU A 238 66.23 -12.90 9.59
C GLU A 238 65.69 -13.12 8.15
N GLY A 239 65.85 -12.25 7.14
CA GLY A 239 66.60 -11.01 6.97
C GLY A 239 66.45 -10.43 5.53
N GLY A 240 67.07 -9.26 5.29
CA GLY A 240 67.43 -8.70 3.96
C GLY A 240 66.50 -7.62 3.38
N THR A 241 66.74 -6.30 3.59
CA THR A 241 67.51 -5.36 2.73
C THR A 241 67.13 -5.38 1.25
N SER A 242 66.94 -4.30 0.49
CA SER A 242 66.98 -2.84 0.66
C SER A 242 66.51 -2.23 -0.68
N MET A 243 66.02 -0.98 -0.63
CA MET A 243 65.63 -0.02 -1.70
C MET A 243 66.68 0.15 -2.85
N PRO A 244 66.57 1.04 -3.89
CA PRO A 244 65.65 2.21 -4.03
C PRO A 244 65.14 2.66 -5.43
N ILE A 245 64.10 3.52 -5.38
CA ILE A 245 63.92 4.88 -5.95
C ILE A 245 64.09 5.11 -7.49
N ALA A 246 63.08 5.81 -8.04
CA ALA A 246 63.14 7.03 -8.89
C ALA A 246 62.86 7.01 -10.40
N HIS A 247 61.98 7.98 -10.73
CA HIS A 247 62.01 8.93 -11.85
C HIS A 247 61.55 8.54 -13.28
N ALA A 248 60.40 9.13 -13.62
CA ALA A 248 60.22 10.15 -14.67
C ALA A 248 60.01 9.76 -16.15
N VAL A 249 58.91 10.35 -16.66
CA VAL A 249 58.75 11.11 -17.92
C VAL A 249 58.52 10.34 -19.23
N SER A 250 57.30 10.59 -19.74
CA SER A 250 56.86 10.88 -21.12
C SER A 250 57.29 9.97 -22.27
N SER A 251 56.30 9.52 -23.05
CA SER A 251 56.21 9.86 -24.48
C SER A 251 54.83 9.54 -25.06
N SER A 252 54.41 10.42 -25.96
CA SER A 252 53.12 10.57 -26.60
C SER A 252 53.13 9.91 -27.98
N THR A 253 52.03 9.30 -28.42
CA THR A 253 51.72 9.12 -29.86
C THR A 253 50.22 9.24 -30.13
N HIS A 254 49.86 10.46 -30.54
CA HIS A 254 48.96 10.87 -31.62
C HIS A 254 48.39 9.77 -32.56
N LEU A 255 47.09 9.85 -32.86
CA LEU A 255 46.49 9.63 -34.19
C LEU A 255 45.09 10.28 -34.26
N GLY A 256 44.79 10.91 -35.40
CA GLY A 256 43.70 11.88 -35.62
C GLY A 256 42.30 11.32 -35.93
N PRO A 257 41.37 12.18 -36.38
CA PRO A 257 39.93 11.90 -36.48
C PRO A 257 39.46 11.58 -37.91
N ASP A 258 38.39 10.80 -38.05
CA ASP A 258 37.61 10.71 -39.30
C ASP A 258 36.09 10.58 -38.99
N PRO A 259 35.19 11.13 -39.84
CA PRO A 259 33.76 11.27 -39.60
C PRO A 259 32.93 10.19 -40.32
N GLY A 260 31.70 9.95 -39.85
CA GLY A 260 30.77 9.05 -40.54
C GLY A 260 29.39 9.00 -39.89
N ALA A 261 28.51 9.92 -40.31
CA ALA A 261 27.10 9.93 -39.95
C ALA A 261 26.34 8.82 -40.71
N GLY A 262 25.84 7.81 -39.99
CA GLY A 262 24.92 6.78 -40.48
C GLY A 262 23.62 6.83 -39.68
N LYS A 263 22.50 6.94 -40.38
CA LYS A 263 21.14 7.16 -39.87
C LYS A 263 20.66 6.01 -38.98
N ALA A 264 19.97 6.35 -37.90
CA ALA A 264 19.25 5.41 -37.05
C ALA A 264 17.95 4.96 -37.74
N ASP A 265 17.83 3.65 -37.97
CA ASP A 265 16.60 3.02 -38.45
C ASP A 265 15.52 3.04 -37.37
N VAL A 266 14.35 3.57 -37.74
CA VAL A 266 13.14 3.62 -36.92
C VAL A 266 12.42 2.27 -37.04
N PRO A 267 12.05 1.60 -35.93
CA PRO A 267 11.32 0.34 -36.00
C PRO A 267 9.89 0.55 -36.55
N PRO A 268 9.34 -0.39 -37.34
CA PRO A 268 8.03 -0.24 -37.96
C PRO A 268 6.88 -0.27 -36.94
N ALA A 269 5.86 0.56 -37.20
CA ALA A 269 4.66 0.67 -36.39
C ALA A 269 3.81 -0.61 -36.41
N PHE A 270 3.25 -0.96 -35.25
CA PHE A 270 2.38 -2.11 -35.03
C PHE A 270 1.05 -1.94 -35.80
N GLN A 271 0.74 -2.85 -36.72
CA GLN A 271 -0.56 -2.87 -37.42
C GLN A 271 -1.57 -3.71 -36.62
N PRO A 272 -2.83 -3.25 -36.43
CA PRO A 272 -3.86 -4.06 -35.78
C PRO A 272 -4.34 -5.22 -36.66
N PRO A 273 -4.75 -6.36 -36.07
CA PRO A 273 -5.19 -7.54 -36.81
C PRO A 273 -6.54 -7.34 -37.52
N PRO A 274 -6.80 -8.10 -38.61
CA PRO A 274 -8.04 -8.00 -39.37
C PRO A 274 -9.27 -8.50 -38.57
N PRO A 275 -10.48 -8.00 -38.88
CA PRO A 275 -11.72 -8.39 -38.20
C PRO A 275 -12.11 -9.84 -38.51
N PHE A 276 -12.71 -10.51 -37.52
CA PHE A 276 -13.20 -11.89 -37.62
C PHE A 276 -14.41 -11.99 -38.56
N PRO A 277 -14.56 -13.12 -39.29
CA PRO A 277 -15.74 -13.38 -40.10
C PRO A 277 -16.99 -13.61 -39.22
N PRO A 278 -18.20 -13.33 -39.74
CA PRO A 278 -19.45 -13.58 -39.02
C PRO A 278 -19.68 -15.08 -38.83
N LEU A 279 -20.09 -15.48 -37.62
CA LEU A 279 -20.47 -16.85 -37.29
C LEU A 279 -21.86 -17.19 -37.86
N PRO A 280 -22.11 -18.48 -38.18
CA PRO A 280 -23.30 -18.95 -38.88
C PRO A 280 -24.60 -18.83 -38.08
#